data_AF-A0A7S0GAI0-F1
#
_entry.id   AF-A0A7S0GAI0-F1
#
_cell.length_a   1.000
_cell.length_b   1.000
_cell.length_c   1.000
_cell.angle_alpha   90.00
_cell.angle_beta   90.00
_cell.angle_gamma   90.00
#
_symmetry.space_group_name_H-M   'P 1'
#
loop_
_entity.id
_entity.type
_entity.pdbx_description
1 polymer ?
#
loop_
_entity_poly.entity_id
_entity_poly.type
_entity_poly.pdbx_seq_one_letter_code
_entity_poly.pdbx_strand_id
1 'polypeptide(L)'
;NSCTSRFRFVRTAGFENERKKGFKSYKAMESTRLDPKTQMGNEFPIPGYKHHLLPGLNKKRKNTSNNRAIYWSKKLLTLWEGGLPYKLDGLALSTEGRSQLGGVLPTDA
;
A
#
# COMPACT_ATOMS: atom_id res chain seq x y z
N ASN A 1 -4.15 35.22 8.51
CA ASN A 1 -3.63 33.86 8.30
C ASN A 1 -4.51 33.11 7.33
N SER A 2 -4.02 32.79 6.13
CA SER A 2 -4.70 31.90 5.19
C SER A 2 -4.14 30.48 5.34
N CYS A 3 -5.00 29.47 5.24
CA CYS A 3 -4.64 28.05 5.22
C CYS A 3 -5.10 27.47 3.88
N THR A 4 -4.29 26.59 3.28
CA THR A 4 -4.65 25.89 2.03
C THR A 4 -4.64 24.39 2.29
N SER A 5 -5.74 23.74 1.92
CA SER A 5 -5.89 22.28 2.00
C SER A 5 -5.84 21.66 0.62
N ARG A 6 -5.17 20.52 0.48
CA ARG A 6 -5.06 19.76 -0.78
C ARG A 6 -5.16 18.27 -0.49
N PHE A 7 -5.90 17.56 -1.34
CA PHE A 7 -6.10 16.13 -1.22
C PHE A 7 -5.77 15.46 -2.56
N ARG A 8 -4.95 14.41 -2.53
CA ARG A 8 -4.57 13.61 -3.70
C ARG A 8 -4.51 12.14 -3.30
N PHE A 9 -4.85 11.26 -4.23
CA PHE A 9 -4.54 9.84 -4.08
C PHE A 9 -3.05 9.62 -4.34
N VAL A 10 -2.42 8.74 -3.55
CA VAL A 10 -1.11 8.21 -3.87
C VAL A 10 -1.25 7.32 -5.10
N ARG A 11 -0.55 7.65 -6.18
CA ARG A 11 -0.58 6.90 -7.45
C ARG A 11 0.30 5.67 -7.34
N THR A 12 -0.14 4.69 -6.55
CA THR A 12 0.56 3.41 -6.46
C THR A 12 0.37 2.63 -7.76
N ALA A 13 1.31 1.74 -8.09
CA ALA A 13 1.19 0.91 -9.30
C ALA A 13 -0.13 0.12 -9.34
N GLY A 14 -0.64 -0.30 -8.18
CA GLY A 14 -1.94 -0.97 -8.09
C GLY A 14 -3.11 -0.03 -8.34
N PHE A 15 -3.07 1.20 -7.82
CA PHE A 15 -4.08 2.22 -8.09
C PHE A 15 -4.15 2.57 -9.58
N GLU A 16 -3.01 2.79 -10.22
CA GLU A 16 -2.96 3.14 -11.65
C GLU A 16 -3.46 2.00 -12.55
N ASN A 17 -3.07 0.76 -12.25
CA ASN A 17 -3.53 -0.40 -13.00
C ASN A 17 -5.05 -0.61 -12.90
N GLU A 18 -5.62 -0.40 -11.71
CA GLU A 18 -7.07 -0.48 -11.52
C GLU A 18 -7.78 0.71 -12.16
N ARG A 19 -7.22 1.92 -12.05
CA ARG A 19 -7.78 3.12 -12.67
C ARG A 19 -7.81 2.99 -14.20
N LYS A 20 -6.77 2.41 -14.81
CA LYS A 20 -6.70 2.15 -16.24
C LYS A 20 -7.73 1.10 -16.70
N LYS A 21 -7.98 0.08 -15.88
CA LYS A 21 -8.93 -1.00 -16.19
C LYS A 21 -10.38 -0.64 -15.89
N GLY A 22 -10.63 0.31 -15.00
CA GLY A 22 -11.97 0.68 -14.55
C GLY A 22 -12.61 -0.29 -13.56
N PHE A 23 -11.90 -1.35 -13.16
CA PHE A 23 -12.38 -2.32 -12.17
C PHE A 23 -11.25 -2.77 -11.24
N LYS A 24 -11.64 -3.21 -10.05
CA LYS A 24 -10.74 -3.74 -9.03
C LYS A 24 -10.05 -5.01 -9.52
N SER A 25 -8.72 -4.99 -9.56
CA SER A 25 -7.88 -6.06 -10.12
C SER A 25 -7.07 -6.80 -9.06
N TYR A 26 -6.80 -6.15 -7.93
CA TYR A 26 -6.03 -6.74 -6.84
C TYR A 26 -6.96 -7.21 -5.72
N LYS A 27 -6.70 -8.42 -5.22
CA LYS A 27 -7.45 -9.07 -4.12
C LYS A 27 -6.66 -9.09 -2.80
N ALA A 28 -5.50 -8.43 -2.75
CA ALA A 28 -4.50 -8.65 -1.72
C ALA A 28 -4.52 -7.53 -0.65
N MET A 29 -4.44 -7.96 0.62
CA MET A 29 -4.59 -7.16 1.85
C MET A 29 -6.01 -6.65 2.14
N GLU A 30 -7.01 -7.31 1.58
CA GLU A 30 -8.40 -7.16 2.02
C GLU A 30 -8.67 -8.06 3.22
N SER A 31 -9.16 -7.47 4.32
CA SER A 31 -9.81 -8.22 5.41
C SER A 31 -11.09 -8.94 4.95
N THR A 32 -11.60 -8.61 3.75
CA THR A 32 -12.72 -9.28 3.07
C THR A 32 -12.33 -10.57 2.34
N ARG A 33 -11.19 -11.18 2.68
CA ARG A 33 -11.04 -12.63 2.44
C ARG A 33 -12.02 -13.35 3.36
N LEU A 34 -13.27 -13.41 2.94
CA LEU A 34 -14.22 -14.39 3.45
C LEU A 34 -13.79 -15.71 2.82
N ASP A 35 -13.35 -16.66 3.62
CA ASP A 35 -13.31 -18.04 3.14
C ASP A 35 -14.73 -18.39 2.65
N PRO A 36 -14.90 -18.86 1.40
CA PRO A 36 -16.22 -19.17 0.85
C PRO A 36 -17.01 -20.17 1.70
N LYS A 37 -16.32 -21.03 2.48
CA LYS A 37 -16.92 -22.04 3.34
C LYS A 37 -17.25 -21.50 4.73
N THR A 38 -16.41 -20.66 5.31
CA THR A 38 -16.58 -20.22 6.71
C THR A 38 -17.14 -18.81 6.85
N GLN A 39 -17.11 -17.99 5.78
CA GLN A 39 -17.40 -16.55 5.84
C GLN A 39 -16.63 -15.82 6.95
N MET A 40 -15.51 -16.37 7.41
CA MET A 40 -14.66 -15.74 8.42
C MET A 40 -13.54 -14.98 7.72
N GLY A 41 -13.23 -13.79 8.24
CA GLY A 41 -12.11 -12.96 7.79
C GLY A 41 -10.75 -13.47 8.24
N ASN A 42 -9.71 -12.68 8.02
CA ASN A 42 -8.31 -13.03 8.32
C ASN A 42 -7.95 -13.04 9.83
N GLU A 43 -8.92 -12.94 10.73
CA GLU A 43 -8.68 -12.64 12.15
C GLU A 43 -8.56 -13.88 13.06
N PHE A 44 -8.92 -15.07 12.56
CA PHE A 44 -8.93 -16.29 13.37
C PHE A 44 -7.83 -17.28 12.97
N PRO A 45 -6.90 -17.65 13.87
CA PRO A 45 -5.87 -18.63 13.60
C PRO A 45 -6.46 -20.05 13.61
N ILE A 46 -6.76 -20.59 12.43
CA ILE A 46 -7.17 -21.98 12.23
C ILE A 46 -5.95 -22.84 11.85
N PRO A 47 -5.88 -24.14 12.20
CA PRO A 47 -4.82 -25.02 11.72
C PRO A 47 -4.74 -25.02 10.18
N GLY A 48 -3.55 -24.76 9.62
CA GLY A 48 -3.34 -24.61 8.17
C GLY A 48 -3.58 -23.18 7.63
N TYR A 49 -3.86 -22.22 8.49
CA TYR A 49 -4.08 -20.82 8.13
C TYR A 49 -2.83 -20.18 7.51
N LYS A 50 -3.03 -19.48 6.39
CA LYS A 50 -2.00 -18.79 5.63
C LYS A 50 -2.34 -17.29 5.56
N HIS A 51 -1.82 -16.50 6.51
CA HIS A 51 -2.06 -15.06 6.56
C HIS A 51 -1.52 -14.37 5.31
N HIS A 52 -2.23 -13.37 4.79
CA HIS A 52 -1.83 -12.68 3.56
C HIS A 52 -0.52 -11.88 3.72
N LEU A 53 -0.05 -11.64 4.96
CA LEU A 53 1.26 -11.05 5.28
C LEU A 53 2.39 -12.09 5.37
N LEU A 54 2.12 -13.40 5.34
CA LEU A 54 3.17 -14.41 5.36
C LEU A 54 4.12 -14.22 4.17
N PRO A 55 5.45 -14.16 4.39
CA PRO A 55 6.43 -14.07 3.31
C PRO A 55 6.20 -15.15 2.24
N GLY A 56 6.36 -14.80 0.96
CA GLY A 56 6.24 -15.73 -0.17
C GLY A 56 4.81 -16.14 -0.58
N LEU A 57 3.79 -15.82 0.21
CA LEU A 57 2.42 -16.31 -0.03
C LEU A 57 1.65 -15.53 -1.10
N ASN A 58 2.04 -14.30 -1.42
CA ASN A 58 1.27 -13.47 -2.36
C ASN A 58 2.13 -12.49 -3.18
N LYS A 59 2.55 -12.92 -4.38
CA LYS A 59 3.31 -12.09 -5.34
C LYS A 59 2.50 -10.94 -5.96
N LYS A 60 1.19 -10.85 -5.69
CA LYS A 60 0.28 -9.83 -6.24
C LYS A 60 -0.27 -8.88 -5.16
N ARG A 61 0.53 -8.59 -4.12
CA ARG A 61 0.16 -7.61 -3.07
C ARG A 61 0.01 -6.21 -3.66
N LYS A 62 -1.12 -5.56 -3.37
CA LYS A 62 -1.34 -4.15 -3.69
C LYS A 62 -0.88 -3.31 -2.51
N ASN A 63 0.23 -2.61 -2.68
CA ASN A 63 0.64 -1.57 -1.76
C ASN A 63 -0.35 -0.39 -1.87
N THR A 64 -1.06 -0.11 -0.78
CA THR A 64 -2.06 0.97 -0.69
C THR A 64 -1.50 2.27 -0.13
N SER A 65 -0.30 2.26 0.48
CA SER A 65 0.38 3.46 0.96
C SER A 65 -0.47 4.36 1.87
N ASN A 66 -1.30 3.77 2.73
CA ASN A 66 -2.38 4.47 3.45
C ASN A 66 -2.23 4.50 4.98
N ASN A 67 -1.18 3.93 5.58
CA ASN A 67 -1.08 3.86 7.04
C ASN A 67 -0.68 5.20 7.66
N ARG A 68 0.37 5.85 7.12
CA ARG A 68 0.88 7.11 7.66
C ARG A 68 1.63 7.92 6.61
N ALA A 69 1.73 9.22 6.83
CA ALA A 69 2.66 10.09 6.12
C ALA A 69 3.69 10.66 7.10
N ILE A 70 4.95 10.77 6.66
CA ILE A 70 6.05 11.37 7.42
C ILE A 70 6.83 12.34 6.53
N TYR A 71 7.36 13.41 7.11
CA TYR A 71 8.32 14.28 6.45
C TYR A 71 9.68 14.11 7.12
N TRP A 72 10.64 13.57 6.40
CA TRP A 72 11.98 13.30 6.93
C TRP A 72 13.05 13.51 5.87
N SER A 73 14.18 14.12 6.26
CA SER A 73 15.30 14.41 5.35
C SER A 73 14.88 15.10 4.04
N LYS A 74 14.00 16.11 4.15
CA LYS A 74 13.41 16.85 3.02
C LYS A 74 12.57 16.01 2.05
N LYS A 75 12.07 14.85 2.48
CA LYS A 75 11.21 13.97 1.68
C LYS A 75 9.87 13.77 2.38
N LEU A 76 8.79 14.00 1.67
CA LEU A 76 7.45 13.59 2.10
C LEU A 76 7.26 12.13 1.67
N LEU A 77 7.03 11.26 2.64
CA LEU A 77 6.92 9.81 2.43
C LEU A 77 5.57 9.32 2.96
N THR A 78 4.94 8.42 2.21
CA THR A 78 3.77 7.69 2.65
C THR A 78 4.13 6.23 2.87
N LEU A 79 3.61 5.67 3.96
CA LEU A 79 3.99 4.37 4.50
C LEU A 79 2.86 3.36 4.39
N TRP A 80 3.25 2.11 4.28
CA TRP A 80 2.38 0.94 4.35
C TRP A 80 3.17 -0.20 4.97
N GLU A 81 2.56 -0.97 5.85
CA GLU A 81 3.25 -2.02 6.62
C GLU A 81 3.79 -3.15 5.73
N GLY A 82 3.16 -3.40 4.59
CA GLY A 82 3.44 -4.56 3.76
C GLY A 82 4.40 -4.34 2.59
N GLY A 83 5.07 -3.19 2.49
CA GLY A 83 5.98 -2.91 1.37
C GLY A 83 6.58 -1.51 1.34
N LEU A 84 7.30 -1.19 0.25
CA LEU A 84 8.08 0.05 0.14
C LEU A 84 7.25 1.35 0.31
N PRO A 85 7.83 2.40 0.93
CA PRO A 85 7.20 3.71 1.02
C PRO A 85 7.13 4.39 -0.36
N TYR A 86 6.21 5.35 -0.52
CA TYR A 86 6.14 6.22 -1.70
C TYR A 86 6.63 7.62 -1.36
N LYS A 87 7.44 8.20 -2.24
CA LYS A 87 7.83 9.61 -2.17
C LYS A 87 6.80 10.49 -2.87
N LEU A 88 6.43 11.57 -2.21
CA LEU A 88 5.54 12.59 -2.73
C LEU A 88 6.27 13.92 -2.87
N ASP A 89 5.83 14.73 -3.83
CA ASP A 89 6.15 16.16 -3.88
C ASP A 89 5.43 16.89 -2.73
N GLY A 90 6.19 17.63 -1.93
CA GLY A 90 5.66 18.40 -0.80
C GLY A 90 4.78 19.57 -1.21
N LEU A 91 4.93 20.08 -2.45
CA LEU A 91 4.08 21.14 -2.97
C LEU A 91 2.83 20.54 -3.63
N ALA A 92 2.96 19.86 -4.76
CA ALA A 92 1.81 19.42 -5.55
C ALA A 92 1.07 18.20 -4.98
N LEU A 93 1.65 17.49 -4.00
CA LEU A 93 1.23 16.15 -3.57
C LEU A 93 1.18 15.15 -4.75
N SER A 94 2.02 15.34 -5.76
CA SER A 94 2.21 14.36 -6.83
C SER A 94 3.04 13.18 -6.31
N THR A 95 2.75 11.99 -6.81
CA THR A 95 3.52 10.78 -6.45
C THR A 95 4.74 10.67 -7.36
N GLU A 96 5.94 10.70 -6.79
CA GLU A 96 7.17 10.51 -7.56
C GLU A 96 7.45 9.03 -7.81
N GLY A 97 7.13 8.16 -6.85
CA GLY A 97 7.32 6.72 -6.97
C GLY A 97 7.68 6.04 -5.65
N ARG A 98 8.08 4.77 -5.72
CA ARG A 98 8.56 4.02 -4.55
C ARG A 98 9.94 4.53 -4.13
N SER A 99 10.21 4.55 -2.83
CA SER A 99 11.50 4.95 -2.28
C SER A 99 12.17 3.78 -1.57
N GLN A 100 13.43 3.51 -1.92
CA GLN A 100 14.30 2.57 -1.20
C GLN A 100 15.12 3.27 -0.10
N LEU A 101 14.77 4.52 0.25
CA LEU A 101 15.48 5.34 1.24
C LEU A 101 16.99 5.44 0.97
N GLY A 102 17.40 5.50 -0.30
CA GLY A 102 18.82 5.55 -0.67
C GLY A 102 19.51 4.19 -0.73
N GLY A 103 18.75 3.11 -0.92
CA GLY A 103 19.27 1.74 -1.02
C GLY A 103 19.26 0.96 0.30
N VAL A 104 18.78 1.57 1.38
CA VAL A 104 18.63 0.91 2.69
C VAL A 104 17.57 -0.19 2.64
N LEU A 105 16.51 -0.01 1.84
CA LEU A 105 15.46 -1.01 1.67
C LEU A 105 15.69 -1.84 0.39
N PRO A 106 15.54 -3.18 0.45
CA PRO A 106 15.66 -4.04 -0.73
C PRO A 106 14.52 -3.78 -1.72
N THR A 107 14.75 -4.09 -3.00
CA THR A 107 13.81 -3.86 -4.10
C THR A 107 12.51 -4.67 -3.99
N ASP A 108 12.59 -5.83 -3.33
CA ASP A 108 11.49 -6.81 -3.24
C ASP A 108 10.72 -6.77 -1.91
N ALA A 109 10.81 -5.66 -1.17
CA ALA A 109 10.09 -5.46 0.10
C ALA A 109 8.57 -5.24 -0.08
#